data_AF-A0A3M2KUS0-F1
#
_entry.id   AF-A0A3M2KUS0-F1
#
_cell.length_a   1.000
_cell.length_b   1.000
_cell.length_c   1.000
_cell.angle_alpha   90.00
_cell.angle_beta   90.00
_cell.angle_gamma   90.00
#
_symmetry.space_group_name_H-M   'P 1'
#
loop_
_entity.id
_entity.type
_entity.pdbx_description
1 polymer ?
#
loop_
_entity_poly.entity_id
_entity_poly.type
_entity_poly.pdbx_seq_one_letter_code
_entity_poly.pdbx_strand_id
1 'polypeptide(L)'
;EAARRAEALRARRERALAAYAAADTEEAAARALPPYSAPLPDAEFLTAEQATALGAELLAGLDLNVSPEESARVEAAVAHAVEQAPSRPVAAARHLAEARDLAFTANWRAADQRETAEWAAQQLRLLREPLPPLPDGSAPPPVPAAELAALEAVVERGASVTARQRAEIAGRVAERETALRRLYVTQLLRRSLAQQARRLERADDEGEWGTPTVTRVAPGIQHIEWAPPDWGDEHWLRIVVDRAGTLRVLTMRSVREHHEDTEAARALDRARCREAGALLAALADAAEAAGLPLEVSFDEERPVAGVRHPAPDGRPVTARRPGRSSSRRDQDARSPRYRSRDEGTERR
;
A
#
# COMPACT_ATOMS: atom_id res chain seq x y z
N GLU A 1 31.65 48.05 -25.83
CA GLU A 1 31.85 46.61 -26.14
C GLU A 1 31.33 45.70 -25.04
N ALA A 2 31.70 45.93 -23.77
CA ALA A 2 31.19 45.19 -22.61
C ALA A 2 29.64 45.15 -22.52
N ALA A 3 28.96 46.29 -22.77
CA ALA A 3 27.50 46.35 -22.78
C ALA A 3 26.85 45.40 -23.81
N ARG A 4 27.44 45.28 -25.02
CA ARG A 4 26.95 44.35 -26.06
C ARG A 4 27.09 42.89 -25.63
N ARG A 5 28.17 42.55 -24.91
CA ARG A 5 28.39 41.19 -24.40
C ARG A 5 27.40 40.85 -23.29
N ALA A 6 27.17 41.76 -22.35
CA ALA A 6 26.17 41.59 -21.30
C ALA A 6 24.74 41.41 -21.87
N GLU A 7 24.41 42.13 -22.94
CA GLU A 7 23.13 41.98 -23.63
C GLU A 7 23.01 40.64 -24.37
N ALA A 8 24.09 40.16 -24.98
CA ALA A 8 24.12 38.84 -25.60
C ALA A 8 23.89 37.70 -24.59
N LEU A 9 24.45 37.81 -23.37
CA LEU A 9 24.23 36.85 -22.28
C LEU A 9 22.75 36.81 -21.87
N ARG A 10 22.14 37.98 -21.63
CA ARG A 10 20.72 38.11 -21.27
C ARG A 10 19.79 37.55 -22.35
N ALA A 11 20.00 37.93 -23.61
CA ALA A 11 19.19 37.48 -24.73
C ALA A 11 19.30 35.96 -24.99
N ARG A 12 20.42 35.31 -24.62
CA ARG A 12 20.54 33.85 -24.71
C ARG A 12 19.74 33.17 -23.59
N ARG A 13 19.84 33.65 -22.35
CA ARG A 13 19.07 33.13 -21.21
C ARG A 13 17.58 33.28 -21.45
N GLU A 14 17.11 34.45 -21.89
CA GLU A 14 15.70 34.68 -22.22
C GLU A 14 15.18 33.72 -23.29
N ARG A 15 15.97 33.45 -24.35
CA ARG A 15 15.59 32.46 -25.37
C ARG A 15 15.51 31.04 -24.84
N ALA A 16 16.44 30.64 -23.97
CA ALA A 16 16.41 29.31 -23.36
C ALA A 16 15.17 29.15 -22.47
N LEU A 17 14.85 30.16 -21.66
CA LEU A 17 13.64 30.19 -20.84
C LEU A 17 12.36 30.16 -21.68
N ALA A 18 12.32 30.92 -22.78
CA ALA A 18 11.18 30.90 -23.70
C ALA A 18 11.01 29.53 -24.39
N ALA A 19 12.10 28.88 -24.79
CA ALA A 19 12.05 27.54 -25.39
C ALA A 19 11.59 26.48 -24.38
N TYR A 20 12.06 26.58 -23.12
CA TYR A 20 11.57 25.74 -22.01
C TYR A 20 10.07 25.93 -21.80
N ALA A 21 9.58 27.17 -21.73
CA ALA A 21 8.17 27.48 -21.52
C ALA A 21 7.24 27.06 -22.67
N ALA A 22 7.76 26.95 -23.89
CA ALA A 22 7.00 26.55 -25.08
C ALA A 22 6.92 25.03 -25.30
N ALA A 23 7.62 24.23 -24.48
CA ALA A 23 7.66 22.78 -24.65
C ALA A 23 6.42 22.09 -24.06
N ASP A 24 5.84 21.16 -24.81
CA ASP A 24 4.61 20.44 -24.42
C ASP A 24 4.84 19.37 -23.33
N THR A 25 6.09 18.98 -23.08
CA THR A 25 6.45 17.96 -22.08
C THR A 25 7.71 18.37 -21.31
N GLU A 26 7.84 17.93 -20.06
CA GLU A 26 9.03 18.17 -19.23
C GLU A 26 10.32 17.64 -19.88
N GLU A 27 10.21 16.51 -20.58
CA GLU A 27 11.34 15.88 -21.28
C GLU A 27 11.76 16.68 -22.53
N ALA A 28 10.81 17.34 -23.19
CA ALA A 28 11.12 18.30 -24.26
C ALA A 28 11.69 19.60 -23.69
N ALA A 29 11.16 20.08 -22.55
CA ALA A 29 11.62 21.28 -21.87
C ALA A 29 13.08 21.12 -21.37
N ALA A 30 13.41 20.00 -20.74
CA ALA A 30 14.76 19.66 -20.31
C ALA A 30 15.75 19.59 -21.48
N ARG A 31 15.33 19.07 -22.64
CA ARG A 31 16.17 19.04 -23.86
C ARG A 31 16.33 20.40 -24.54
N ALA A 32 15.43 21.34 -24.28
CA ALA A 32 15.52 22.70 -24.83
C ALA A 32 16.59 23.55 -24.12
N LEU A 33 17.00 23.16 -22.90
CA LEU A 33 18.09 23.80 -22.18
C LEU A 33 19.45 23.40 -22.79
N PRO A 34 20.39 24.35 -22.95
CA PRO A 34 21.70 24.04 -23.50
C PRO A 34 22.46 23.05 -22.60
N PRO A 35 23.13 22.04 -23.19
CA PRO A 35 23.83 21.02 -22.41
C PRO A 35 25.02 21.64 -21.69
N TYR A 36 25.08 21.42 -20.38
CA TYR A 36 26.20 21.79 -19.52
C TYR A 36 27.40 20.84 -19.76
N SER A 37 28.07 20.93 -20.90
CA SER A 37 29.08 19.91 -21.25
C SER A 37 30.23 20.37 -22.14
N ALA A 38 30.23 21.61 -22.66
CA ALA A 38 31.38 22.08 -23.44
C ALA A 38 32.63 22.10 -22.52
N PRO A 39 33.69 21.32 -22.83
CA PRO A 39 34.93 21.43 -22.07
C PRO A 39 35.46 22.85 -22.20
N LEU A 40 35.96 23.40 -21.09
CA LEU A 40 36.61 24.71 -21.14
C LEU A 40 37.82 24.59 -22.08
N PRO A 41 37.98 25.52 -23.04
CA PRO A 41 39.15 25.54 -23.90
C PRO A 41 40.40 25.78 -23.08
N ASP A 42 41.56 25.43 -23.64
CA ASP A 42 42.85 25.70 -23.02
C ASP A 42 42.98 27.19 -22.66
N ALA A 43 43.42 27.44 -21.43
CA ALA A 43 43.36 28.76 -20.80
C ALA A 43 44.14 29.85 -21.57
N GLU A 44 45.18 29.46 -22.31
CA GLU A 44 46.00 30.37 -23.12
C GLU A 44 45.31 30.79 -24.43
N PHE A 45 44.33 30.01 -24.90
CA PHE A 45 43.63 30.23 -26.17
C PHE A 45 42.19 30.74 -26.00
N LEU A 46 41.76 30.99 -24.76
CA LEU A 46 40.42 31.49 -24.48
C LEU A 46 40.21 32.88 -25.07
N THR A 47 39.34 32.99 -26.08
CA THR A 47 38.97 34.27 -26.68
C THR A 47 37.79 34.93 -25.97
N ALA A 48 37.62 36.24 -26.17
CA ALA A 48 36.48 36.97 -25.62
C ALA A 48 35.13 36.48 -26.15
N GLU A 49 35.07 36.02 -27.40
CA GLU A 49 33.87 35.43 -27.99
C GLU A 49 33.55 34.07 -27.36
N GLN A 50 34.56 33.22 -27.17
CA GLN A 50 34.40 31.94 -26.48
C GLN A 50 33.96 32.13 -25.03
N ALA A 51 34.57 33.05 -24.29
CA ALA A 51 34.17 33.36 -22.92
C ALA A 51 32.71 33.87 -22.85
N THR A 52 32.28 34.67 -23.84
CA THR A 52 30.89 35.13 -23.93
C THR A 52 29.94 33.98 -24.25
N ALA A 53 30.30 33.08 -25.17
CA ALA A 53 29.49 31.93 -25.54
C ALA A 53 29.33 30.94 -24.38
N LEU A 54 30.45 30.56 -23.73
CA LEU A 54 30.44 29.67 -22.56
C LEU A 54 29.71 30.29 -21.37
N GLY A 55 29.94 31.58 -21.12
CA GLY A 55 29.18 32.32 -20.11
C GLY A 55 27.68 32.31 -20.37
N ALA A 56 27.26 32.46 -21.64
CA ALA A 56 25.86 32.42 -22.04
C ALA A 56 25.25 31.03 -21.82
N GLU A 57 26.01 29.96 -22.09
CA GLU A 57 25.60 28.58 -21.85
C GLU A 57 25.46 28.28 -20.37
N LEU A 58 26.43 28.69 -19.53
CA LEU A 58 26.36 28.54 -18.08
C LEU A 58 25.11 29.22 -17.51
N LEU A 59 24.86 30.47 -17.91
CA LEU A 59 23.69 31.21 -17.44
C LEU A 59 22.38 30.65 -17.99
N ALA A 60 22.34 30.14 -19.22
CA ALA A 60 21.14 29.52 -19.76
C ALA A 60 20.84 28.15 -19.14
N GLY A 61 21.86 27.46 -18.62
CA GLY A 61 21.73 26.15 -17.96
C GLY A 61 21.45 26.22 -16.45
N LEU A 62 21.29 27.42 -15.87
CA LEU A 62 20.87 27.55 -14.48
C LEU A 62 19.40 27.14 -14.33
N ASP A 63 19.15 26.32 -13.33
CA ASP A 63 17.82 25.84 -13.00
C ASP A 63 16.87 26.99 -12.61
N LEU A 64 15.58 26.82 -12.93
CA LEU A 64 14.54 27.82 -12.65
C LEU A 64 14.37 28.11 -11.16
N ASN A 65 14.71 27.15 -10.30
CA ASN A 65 14.60 27.27 -8.85
C ASN A 65 15.90 27.74 -8.18
N VAL A 66 16.95 28.06 -8.95
CA VAL A 66 18.14 28.72 -8.40
C VAL A 66 17.73 30.06 -7.80
N SER A 67 18.15 30.31 -6.56
CA SER A 67 17.84 31.55 -5.87
C SER A 67 18.41 32.78 -6.61
N PRO A 68 17.76 33.95 -6.54
CA PRO A 68 18.28 35.17 -7.17
C PRO A 68 19.70 35.53 -6.72
N GLU A 69 20.03 35.26 -5.45
CA GLU A 69 21.37 35.51 -4.90
C GLU A 69 22.43 34.59 -5.51
N GLU A 70 22.13 33.31 -5.71
CA GLU A 70 23.05 32.36 -6.35
C GLU A 70 23.20 32.65 -7.85
N SER A 71 22.11 32.99 -8.54
CA SER A 71 22.15 33.45 -9.94
C SER A 71 23.07 34.66 -10.09
N ALA A 72 22.93 35.67 -9.21
CA ALA A 72 23.76 36.87 -9.25
C ALA A 72 25.25 36.58 -9.03
N ARG A 73 25.61 35.58 -8.22
CA ARG A 73 27.01 35.17 -8.03
C ARG A 73 27.59 34.53 -9.29
N VAL A 74 26.82 33.68 -9.97
CA VAL A 74 27.22 33.06 -11.24
C VAL A 74 27.37 34.14 -12.32
N GLU A 75 26.40 35.05 -12.43
CA GLU A 75 26.44 36.19 -13.36
C GLU A 75 27.66 37.07 -13.13
N ALA A 76 27.98 37.38 -11.87
CA ALA A 76 29.17 38.15 -11.54
C ALA A 76 30.45 37.43 -12.00
N ALA A 77 30.61 36.14 -11.70
CA ALA A 77 31.80 35.38 -12.12
C ALA A 77 31.94 35.32 -13.65
N VAL A 78 30.84 35.10 -14.38
CA VAL A 78 30.80 35.15 -15.84
C VAL A 78 31.19 36.54 -16.37
N ALA A 79 30.67 37.61 -15.77
CA ALA A 79 30.99 38.97 -16.20
C ALA A 79 32.49 39.28 -16.05
N HIS A 80 33.11 38.90 -14.92
CA HIS A 80 34.55 39.05 -14.70
C HIS A 80 35.37 38.27 -15.73
N ALA A 81 34.94 37.04 -16.05
CA ALA A 81 35.62 36.25 -17.06
C ALA A 81 35.57 36.90 -18.46
N VAL A 82 34.39 37.36 -18.87
CA VAL A 82 34.18 38.02 -20.17
C VAL A 82 34.96 39.33 -20.27
N GLU A 83 35.07 40.10 -19.18
CA GLU A 83 35.84 41.33 -19.12
C GLU A 83 37.35 41.07 -19.26
N GLN A 84 37.86 40.02 -18.61
CA GLN A 84 39.30 39.72 -18.61
C GLN A 84 39.79 38.97 -19.85
N ALA A 85 38.91 38.30 -20.59
CA ALA A 85 39.29 37.46 -21.73
C ALA A 85 40.17 38.15 -22.80
N PRO A 86 39.97 39.44 -23.17
CA PRO A 86 40.80 40.10 -24.18
C PRO A 86 42.25 40.35 -23.77
N SER A 87 42.53 40.48 -22.46
CA SER A 87 43.83 40.95 -21.96
C SER A 87 44.53 39.94 -21.04
N ARG A 88 43.77 39.04 -20.42
CA ARG A 88 44.25 38.06 -19.43
C ARG A 88 43.48 36.74 -19.59
N PRO A 89 43.71 35.99 -20.68
CA PRO A 89 42.93 34.79 -21.00
C PRO A 89 43.02 33.71 -19.92
N VAL A 90 44.18 33.53 -19.29
CA VAL A 90 44.36 32.59 -18.15
C VAL A 90 43.50 32.98 -16.94
N ALA A 91 43.39 34.28 -16.64
CA ALA A 91 42.58 34.75 -15.51
C ALA A 91 41.08 34.64 -15.83
N ALA A 92 40.69 34.91 -17.08
CA ALA A 92 39.33 34.68 -17.56
C ALA A 92 38.91 33.20 -17.50
N ALA A 93 39.80 32.27 -17.88
CA ALA A 93 39.55 30.84 -17.79
C ALA A 93 39.30 30.39 -16.33
N ARG A 94 40.05 30.95 -15.38
CA ARG A 94 39.83 30.69 -13.94
C ARG A 94 38.46 31.19 -13.48
N HIS A 95 38.04 32.39 -13.89
CA HIS A 95 36.71 32.91 -13.54
C HIS A 95 35.56 32.13 -14.21
N LEU A 96 35.75 31.60 -15.43
CA LEU A 96 34.79 30.67 -16.04
C LEU A 96 34.71 29.35 -15.28
N ALA A 97 35.85 28.79 -14.83
CA ALA A 97 35.86 27.59 -14.01
C ALA A 97 35.13 27.81 -12.67
N GLU A 98 35.37 28.95 -12.02
CA GLU A 98 34.66 29.36 -10.81
C GLU A 98 33.15 29.52 -11.07
N ALA A 99 32.75 30.20 -12.15
CA ALA A 99 31.35 30.34 -12.54
C ALA A 99 30.68 28.98 -12.77
N ARG A 100 31.41 28.04 -13.37
CA ARG A 100 30.98 26.65 -13.56
C ARG A 100 30.76 25.95 -12.21
N ASP A 101 31.72 26.00 -11.30
CA ASP A 101 31.57 25.33 -10.00
C ASP A 101 30.41 25.92 -9.16
N LEU A 102 30.22 27.24 -9.25
CA LEU A 102 29.08 27.94 -8.64
C LEU A 102 27.74 27.51 -9.26
N ALA A 103 27.64 27.48 -10.60
CA ALA A 103 26.43 27.08 -11.32
C ALA A 103 26.06 25.63 -11.03
N PHE A 104 27.05 24.73 -11.01
CA PHE A 104 26.84 23.33 -10.63
C PHE A 104 26.28 23.20 -9.21
N THR A 105 26.88 23.90 -8.25
CA THR A 105 26.45 23.86 -6.84
C THR A 105 25.04 24.42 -6.68
N ALA A 106 24.72 25.53 -7.34
CA ALA A 106 23.40 26.14 -7.31
C ALA A 106 22.33 25.23 -7.92
N ASN A 107 22.61 24.63 -9.08
CA ASN A 107 21.70 23.68 -9.72
C ASN A 107 21.48 22.43 -8.86
N TRP A 108 22.54 21.90 -8.24
CA TRP A 108 22.41 20.75 -7.34
C TRP A 108 21.49 21.06 -6.15
N ARG A 109 21.64 22.24 -5.53
CA ARG A 109 20.75 22.68 -4.43
C ARG A 109 19.32 22.90 -4.89
N ALA A 110 19.13 23.51 -6.07
CA ALA A 110 17.81 23.71 -6.65
C ALA A 110 17.09 22.38 -6.94
N ALA A 111 17.83 21.37 -7.40
CA ALA A 111 17.32 20.02 -7.60
C ALA A 111 16.93 19.34 -6.27
N ASP A 112 17.80 19.42 -5.25
CA ASP A 112 17.51 18.87 -3.91
C ASP A 112 16.28 19.52 -3.26
N GLN A 113 16.11 20.84 -3.44
CA GLN A 113 14.93 21.57 -2.98
C GLN A 113 13.65 21.12 -3.70
N ARG A 114 13.71 20.92 -5.03
CA ARG A 114 12.57 20.38 -5.80
C ARG A 114 12.19 18.98 -5.34
N GLU A 115 13.16 18.07 -5.22
CA GLU A 115 12.91 16.71 -4.74
C GLU A 115 12.26 16.74 -3.35
N THR A 116 12.75 17.63 -2.48
CA THR A 116 12.18 17.82 -1.14
C THR A 116 10.76 18.38 -1.19
N ALA A 117 10.47 19.34 -2.09
CA ALA A 117 9.14 19.89 -2.28
C ALA A 117 8.15 18.88 -2.87
N GLU A 118 8.57 18.08 -3.85
CA GLU A 118 7.79 16.99 -4.43
C GLU A 118 7.46 15.93 -3.39
N TRP A 119 8.47 15.50 -2.63
CA TRP A 119 8.27 14.59 -1.50
C TRP A 119 7.24 15.17 -0.52
N ALA A 120 7.40 16.44 -0.12
CA ALA A 120 6.50 17.09 0.83
C ALA A 120 5.07 17.18 0.30
N ALA A 121 4.88 17.52 -0.98
CA ALA A 121 3.58 17.58 -1.64
C ALA A 121 2.89 16.21 -1.67
N GLN A 122 3.64 15.13 -1.97
CA GLN A 122 3.12 13.76 -1.95
C GLN A 122 2.65 13.36 -0.54
N GLN A 123 3.46 13.65 0.48
CA GLN A 123 3.10 13.35 1.88
C GLN A 123 1.88 14.16 2.31
N LEU A 124 1.84 15.45 1.98
CA LEU A 124 0.74 16.34 2.33
C LEU A 124 -0.58 15.87 1.72
N ARG A 125 -0.55 15.43 0.46
CA ARG A 125 -1.72 14.85 -0.21
C ARG A 125 -2.24 13.62 0.54
N LEU A 126 -1.37 12.66 0.83
CA LEU A 126 -1.75 11.43 1.53
C LEU A 126 -2.31 11.70 2.93
N LEU A 127 -1.66 12.59 3.69
CA LEU A 127 -2.02 12.88 5.08
C LEU A 127 -3.31 13.69 5.21
N ARG A 128 -3.61 14.56 4.23
CA ARG A 128 -4.86 15.34 4.18
C ARG A 128 -6.05 14.56 3.64
N GLU A 129 -5.83 13.60 2.73
CA GLU A 129 -6.90 12.82 2.10
C GLU A 129 -7.75 12.14 3.18
N PRO A 130 -9.05 12.41 3.32
CA PRO A 130 -9.87 11.84 4.38
C PRO A 130 -9.87 10.30 4.30
N LEU A 131 -9.65 9.63 5.43
CA LEU A 131 -9.73 8.18 5.44
C LEU A 131 -11.18 7.72 5.27
N PRO A 132 -11.42 6.67 4.47
CA PRO A 132 -12.70 5.99 4.50
C PRO A 132 -13.00 5.46 5.92
N PRO A 133 -14.29 5.29 6.28
CA PRO A 133 -14.66 4.79 7.59
C PRO A 133 -14.05 3.39 7.80
N LEU A 134 -13.17 3.29 8.80
CA LEU A 134 -12.55 2.01 9.15
C LEU A 134 -13.53 1.19 9.99
N PRO A 135 -13.86 -0.05 9.59
CA PRO A 135 -14.90 -0.86 10.22
C PRO A 135 -14.59 -1.21 11.69
N ASP A 136 -13.33 -1.05 12.10
CA ASP A 136 -12.86 -1.32 13.45
C ASP A 136 -12.54 -0.07 14.28
N GLY A 137 -12.92 1.13 13.83
CA GLY A 137 -12.61 2.37 14.54
C GLY A 137 -11.12 2.55 14.85
N SER A 138 -10.23 1.79 14.19
CA SER A 138 -8.78 1.88 14.39
C SER A 138 -8.20 2.94 13.46
N ALA A 139 -8.91 4.05 13.29
CA ALA A 139 -8.39 5.17 12.53
C ALA A 139 -7.05 5.59 13.18
N PRO A 140 -6.00 5.80 12.38
CA PRO A 140 -4.80 6.43 12.90
C PRO A 140 -5.20 7.77 13.52
N PRO A 141 -4.45 8.23 14.55
CA PRO A 141 -4.72 9.52 15.16
C PRO A 141 -4.68 10.64 14.10
N PRO A 142 -5.39 11.75 14.32
CA PRO A 142 -5.29 12.90 13.44
C PRO A 142 -3.84 13.38 13.39
N VAL A 143 -3.40 13.74 12.18
CA VAL A 143 -2.03 14.23 11.97
C VAL A 143 -1.85 15.55 12.71
N PRO A 144 -0.78 15.71 13.51
CA PRO A 144 -0.52 16.97 14.20
C PRO A 144 -0.42 18.15 13.22
N ALA A 145 -1.09 19.26 13.57
CA ALA A 145 -1.10 20.47 12.73
C ALA A 145 0.32 21.01 12.45
N ALA A 146 1.26 20.83 13.39
CA ALA A 146 2.65 21.24 13.21
C ALA A 146 3.38 20.45 12.11
N GLU A 147 3.06 19.17 11.93
CA GLU A 147 3.66 18.32 10.89
C GLU A 147 3.10 18.70 9.51
N LEU A 148 1.79 18.98 9.43
CA LEU A 148 1.16 19.51 8.21
C LEU A 148 1.69 20.89 7.83
N ALA A 149 1.79 21.80 8.80
CA ALA A 149 2.34 23.14 8.59
C ALA A 149 3.81 23.11 8.15
N ALA A 150 4.60 22.13 8.63
CA ALA A 150 5.97 21.94 8.17
C ALA A 150 6.02 21.54 6.69
N LEU A 151 5.19 20.58 6.27
CA LEU A 151 5.08 20.17 4.86
C LEU A 151 4.59 21.31 3.97
N GLU A 152 3.60 22.09 4.41
CA GLU A 152 3.11 23.28 3.72
C GLU A 152 4.21 24.32 3.54
N ALA A 153 5.02 24.57 4.59
CA ALA A 153 6.13 25.50 4.52
C ALA A 153 7.20 25.10 3.50
N VAL A 154 7.43 23.79 3.32
CA VAL A 154 8.35 23.28 2.29
C VAL A 154 7.82 23.60 0.91
N VAL A 155 6.55 23.26 0.65
CA VAL A 155 5.93 23.43 -0.67
C VAL A 155 5.76 24.89 -1.03
N GLU A 156 5.33 25.73 -0.08
CA GLU A 156 5.04 27.15 -0.33
C GLU A 156 6.27 28.05 -0.29
N ARG A 157 7.24 27.74 0.57
CA ARG A 157 8.36 28.65 0.89
C ARG A 157 9.75 28.02 0.73
N GLY A 158 9.85 26.79 0.24
CA GLY A 158 11.13 26.09 0.12
C GLY A 158 11.82 25.86 1.47
N ALA A 159 11.05 25.76 2.56
CA ALA A 159 11.62 25.57 3.89
C ALA A 159 12.34 24.20 4.00
N SER A 160 13.36 24.12 4.86
CA SER A 160 14.06 22.86 5.15
C SER A 160 13.28 22.01 6.15
N VAL A 161 13.37 20.69 6.01
CA VAL A 161 12.84 19.72 6.98
C VAL A 161 13.99 19.06 7.74
N THR A 162 13.92 19.04 9.07
CA THR A 162 14.90 18.33 9.88
C THR A 162 14.73 16.81 9.76
N ALA A 163 15.80 16.04 10.00
CA ALA A 163 15.75 14.57 9.99
C ALA A 163 14.69 14.02 10.96
N ARG A 164 14.51 14.65 12.14
CA ARG A 164 13.47 14.28 13.11
C ARG A 164 12.06 14.48 12.53
N GLN A 165 11.78 15.64 11.95
CA GLN A 165 10.48 15.92 11.32
C GLN A 165 10.19 14.94 10.18
N ARG A 166 11.20 14.64 9.34
CA ARG A 166 11.06 13.66 8.26
C ARG A 166 10.72 12.27 8.80
N ALA A 167 11.35 11.84 9.89
CA ALA A 167 11.03 10.58 10.55
C ALA A 167 9.61 10.56 11.16
N GLU A 168 9.19 11.65 11.79
CA GLU A 168 7.84 11.80 12.35
C GLU A 168 6.76 11.72 11.25
N ILE A 169 6.94 12.47 10.16
CA ILE A 169 6.05 12.44 8.99
C ILE A 169 6.01 11.04 8.38
N ALA A 170 7.17 10.38 8.21
CA ALA A 170 7.23 9.02 7.70
C ALA A 170 6.47 8.03 8.60
N GLY A 171 6.55 8.21 9.92
CA GLY A 171 5.74 7.44 10.87
C GLY A 171 4.23 7.61 10.64
N ARG A 172 3.76 8.84 10.43
CA ARG A 172 2.33 9.09 10.13
C ARG A 172 1.85 8.48 8.83
N VAL A 173 2.71 8.58 7.81
CA VAL A 173 2.46 7.99 6.50
C VAL A 173 2.33 6.47 6.65
N ALA A 174 3.29 5.83 7.33
CA ALA A 174 3.25 4.39 7.59
C ALA A 174 2.03 3.95 8.41
N GLU A 175 1.64 4.71 9.44
CA GLU A 175 0.41 4.45 10.22
C GLU A 175 -0.83 4.48 9.32
N ARG A 176 -0.92 5.47 8.42
CA ARG A 176 -2.04 5.64 7.50
C ARG A 176 -2.08 4.56 6.42
N GLU A 177 -0.94 4.25 5.82
CA GLU A 177 -0.79 3.16 4.85
C GLU A 177 -1.16 1.82 5.45
N THR A 178 -0.71 1.55 6.68
CA THR A 178 -1.05 0.31 7.40
C THR A 178 -2.56 0.20 7.65
N ALA A 179 -3.21 1.30 8.04
CA ALA A 179 -4.66 1.33 8.24
C ALA A 179 -5.43 1.10 6.93
N LEU A 180 -5.00 1.72 5.83
CA LEU A 180 -5.59 1.53 4.49
C LEU A 180 -5.36 0.11 3.96
N ARG A 181 -4.16 -0.45 4.14
CA ARG A 181 -3.84 -1.83 3.77
C ARG A 181 -4.75 -2.81 4.48
N ARG A 182 -4.92 -2.66 5.81
CA ARG A 182 -5.84 -3.48 6.59
C ARG A 182 -7.28 -3.39 6.10
N LEU A 183 -7.78 -2.18 5.86
CA LEU A 183 -9.11 -2.00 5.29
C LEU A 183 -9.25 -2.75 3.97
N TYR A 184 -8.30 -2.53 3.06
CA TYR A 184 -8.34 -3.11 1.73
C TYR A 184 -8.30 -4.63 1.79
N VAL A 185 -7.36 -5.21 2.53
CA VAL A 185 -7.23 -6.67 2.72
C VAL A 185 -8.52 -7.25 3.30
N THR A 186 -9.09 -6.64 4.35
CA THR A 186 -10.37 -7.10 4.91
C THR A 186 -11.50 -7.06 3.89
N GLN A 187 -11.60 -5.99 3.07
CA GLN A 187 -12.66 -5.89 2.06
C GLN A 187 -12.47 -6.89 0.92
N LEU A 188 -11.24 -7.09 0.47
CA LEU A 188 -10.89 -8.09 -0.53
C LEU A 188 -11.27 -9.49 -0.05
N LEU A 189 -10.85 -9.86 1.17
CA LEU A 189 -11.19 -11.15 1.77
C LEU A 189 -12.70 -11.36 1.85
N ARG A 190 -13.45 -10.37 2.35
CA ARG A 190 -14.91 -10.45 2.44
C ARG A 190 -15.55 -10.67 1.07
N ARG A 191 -15.10 -9.94 0.04
CA ARG A 191 -15.61 -10.07 -1.32
C ARG A 191 -15.27 -11.43 -1.91
N SER A 192 -14.03 -11.89 -1.78
CA SER A 192 -13.58 -13.16 -2.32
C SER A 192 -14.28 -14.34 -1.65
N LEU A 193 -14.42 -14.33 -0.32
CA LEU A 193 -15.17 -15.37 0.40
C LEU A 193 -16.65 -15.37 0.03
N ALA A 194 -17.29 -14.20 -0.11
CA ALA A 194 -18.67 -14.13 -0.57
C ALA A 194 -18.84 -14.63 -2.02
N GLN A 195 -17.85 -14.39 -2.89
CA GLN A 195 -17.86 -14.92 -4.26
C GLN A 195 -17.66 -16.45 -4.28
N GLN A 196 -16.78 -16.97 -3.43
CA GLN A 196 -16.58 -18.42 -3.27
C GLN A 196 -17.83 -19.09 -2.72
N ALA A 197 -18.47 -18.53 -1.69
CA ALA A 197 -19.76 -19.02 -1.16
C ALA A 197 -20.81 -19.12 -2.27
N ARG A 198 -21.01 -18.05 -3.06
CA ARG A 198 -21.96 -18.07 -4.20
C ARG A 198 -21.62 -19.07 -5.30
N ARG A 199 -20.35 -19.44 -5.48
CA ARG A 199 -19.97 -20.48 -6.47
C ARG A 199 -20.36 -21.87 -5.96
N LEU A 200 -20.21 -22.11 -4.67
CA LEU A 200 -20.51 -23.38 -4.01
C LEU A 200 -22.03 -23.55 -3.79
N GLU A 201 -22.75 -22.50 -3.40
CA GLU A 201 -24.23 -22.50 -3.24
C GLU A 201 -25.00 -22.75 -4.54
N ARG A 202 -24.44 -22.43 -5.72
CA ARG A 202 -25.10 -22.78 -6.99
C ARG A 202 -25.13 -24.28 -7.28
N ALA A 203 -24.48 -25.10 -6.46
CA ALA A 203 -24.40 -26.53 -6.63
C ALA A 203 -25.38 -27.33 -5.74
N ASP A 204 -25.96 -26.76 -4.67
CA ASP A 204 -26.95 -27.44 -3.80
C ASP A 204 -27.86 -26.45 -3.03
N ASP A 205 -29.05 -26.93 -2.63
CA ASP A 205 -30.23 -26.23 -2.10
C ASP A 205 -30.03 -25.17 -0.98
N GLU A 206 -30.99 -24.23 -0.93
CA GLU A 206 -31.09 -23.05 -0.05
C GLU A 206 -30.70 -23.28 1.42
N GLY A 207 -29.55 -22.74 1.83
CA GLY A 207 -29.18 -22.59 3.23
C GLY A 207 -28.26 -21.39 3.44
N GLU A 208 -28.44 -20.67 4.56
CA GLU A 208 -27.69 -19.47 4.97
C GLU A 208 -26.24 -19.79 5.42
N TRP A 209 -25.65 -20.84 4.83
CA TRP A 209 -24.35 -21.41 5.16
C TRP A 209 -23.27 -20.80 4.27
N GLY A 210 -22.34 -20.02 4.84
CA GLY A 210 -21.17 -19.53 4.10
C GLY A 210 -20.95 -18.02 4.15
N THR A 211 -21.74 -17.25 4.90
CA THR A 211 -21.43 -15.83 5.12
C THR A 211 -20.28 -15.70 6.13
N PRO A 212 -19.17 -15.02 5.78
CA PRO A 212 -18.05 -14.81 6.71
C PRO A 212 -18.47 -13.90 7.87
N THR A 213 -18.15 -14.31 9.09
CA THR A 213 -18.33 -13.53 10.31
C THR A 213 -17.07 -12.72 10.58
N VAL A 214 -17.20 -11.42 10.86
CA VAL A 214 -16.04 -10.57 11.18
C VAL A 214 -16.15 -10.11 12.63
N THR A 215 -15.14 -10.44 13.44
CA THR A 215 -15.09 -10.11 14.87
C THR A 215 -13.81 -9.36 15.18
N ARG A 216 -13.93 -8.24 15.89
CA ARG A 216 -12.77 -7.54 16.45
C ARG A 216 -12.39 -8.19 17.77
N VAL A 217 -11.17 -8.71 17.85
CA VAL A 217 -10.66 -9.35 19.08
C VAL A 217 -9.73 -8.44 19.87
N ALA A 218 -9.06 -7.49 19.21
CA ALA A 218 -8.24 -6.46 19.84
C ALA A 218 -8.11 -5.24 18.92
N PRO A 219 -7.61 -4.08 19.41
CA PRO A 219 -7.31 -2.94 18.55
C PRO A 219 -6.34 -3.33 17.43
N GLY A 220 -6.81 -3.14 16.19
CA GLY A 220 -6.07 -3.46 14.97
C GLY A 220 -6.00 -4.95 14.61
N ILE A 221 -6.71 -5.84 15.30
CA ILE A 221 -6.72 -7.28 15.01
C ILE A 221 -8.16 -7.75 14.78
N GLN A 222 -8.39 -8.38 13.63
CA GLN A 222 -9.69 -8.90 13.22
C GLN A 222 -9.61 -10.41 12.99
N HIS A 223 -10.64 -11.12 13.43
CA HIS A 223 -10.90 -12.49 13.02
C HIS A 223 -12.01 -12.47 11.97
N ILE A 224 -11.74 -13.09 10.82
CA ILE A 224 -12.74 -13.42 9.81
C ILE A 224 -12.94 -14.92 9.86
N GLU A 225 -14.15 -15.34 10.22
CA GLU A 225 -14.49 -16.74 10.36
C GLU A 225 -15.47 -17.18 9.29
N TRP A 226 -15.11 -18.23 8.57
CA TRP A 226 -15.88 -18.73 7.44
C TRP A 226 -15.87 -20.25 7.43
N ALA A 227 -17.05 -20.85 7.38
CA ALA A 227 -17.20 -22.29 7.21
C ALA A 227 -17.57 -22.54 5.73
N PRO A 228 -16.73 -23.27 4.97
CA PRO A 228 -17.13 -23.77 3.66
C PRO A 228 -18.42 -24.62 3.77
N PRO A 229 -19.34 -24.58 2.79
CA PRO A 229 -20.63 -25.27 2.88
C PRO A 229 -20.54 -26.76 3.25
N ASP A 230 -19.58 -27.48 2.68
CA ASP A 230 -19.40 -28.93 2.90
C ASP A 230 -18.74 -29.30 4.24
N TRP A 231 -18.35 -28.30 5.03
CA TRP A 231 -17.63 -28.50 6.30
C TRP A 231 -18.56 -28.63 7.50
N GLY A 232 -19.82 -28.20 7.37
CA GLY A 232 -20.79 -28.20 8.46
C GLY A 232 -20.39 -27.28 9.62
N ASP A 233 -20.86 -27.60 10.83
CA ASP A 233 -20.64 -26.80 12.04
C ASP A 233 -19.35 -27.16 12.80
N GLU A 234 -18.73 -28.27 12.44
CA GLU A 234 -17.60 -28.84 13.18
C GLU A 234 -16.25 -28.25 12.77
N HIS A 235 -16.17 -27.63 11.59
CA HIS A 235 -14.94 -27.07 11.04
C HIS A 235 -15.19 -25.70 10.39
N TRP A 236 -14.21 -24.80 10.52
CA TRP A 236 -14.24 -23.50 9.85
C TRP A 236 -12.82 -22.98 9.64
N LEU A 237 -12.66 -21.96 8.83
CA LEU A 237 -11.43 -21.19 8.70
C LEU A 237 -11.51 -19.96 9.58
N ARG A 238 -10.44 -19.71 10.34
CA ARG A 238 -10.21 -18.44 11.02
C ARG A 238 -9.05 -17.73 10.34
N ILE A 239 -9.35 -16.63 9.68
CA ILE A 239 -8.38 -15.73 9.08
C ILE A 239 -8.17 -14.58 10.05
N VAL A 240 -6.96 -14.49 10.59
CA VAL A 240 -6.52 -13.41 11.47
C VAL A 240 -5.87 -12.35 10.60
N VAL A 241 -6.46 -11.16 10.56
CA VAL A 241 -5.84 -9.96 10.01
C VAL A 241 -5.19 -9.22 11.17
N ASP A 242 -3.87 -9.12 11.16
CA ASP A 242 -3.13 -8.48 12.24
C ASP A 242 -3.03 -6.94 12.06
N ARG A 243 -2.26 -6.30 12.94
CA ARG A 243 -2.07 -4.85 12.94
C ARG A 243 -1.30 -4.32 11.73
N ALA A 244 -0.45 -5.15 11.11
CA ALA A 244 0.30 -4.79 9.92
C ALA A 244 -0.49 -5.09 8.62
N GLY A 245 -1.62 -5.80 8.72
CA GLY A 245 -2.38 -6.27 7.59
C GLY A 245 -1.86 -7.59 7.01
N THR A 246 -1.03 -8.32 7.78
CA THR A 246 -0.63 -9.69 7.42
C THR A 246 -1.74 -10.66 7.79
N LEU A 247 -1.77 -11.78 7.07
CA LEU A 247 -2.79 -12.81 7.23
C LEU A 247 -2.20 -14.05 7.87
N ARG A 248 -2.81 -14.50 8.97
CA ARG A 248 -2.61 -15.84 9.49
C ARG A 248 -3.89 -16.62 9.40
N VAL A 249 -3.87 -17.76 8.71
CA VAL A 249 -5.04 -18.61 8.56
C VAL A 249 -4.89 -19.88 9.37
N LEU A 250 -5.97 -20.26 10.05
CA LEU A 250 -6.05 -21.47 10.85
C LEU A 250 -7.26 -22.27 10.38
N THR A 251 -7.04 -23.56 10.14
CA THR A 251 -8.15 -24.52 10.09
C THR A 251 -8.59 -24.76 11.52
N MET A 252 -9.85 -24.49 11.80
CA MET A 252 -10.45 -24.62 13.12
C MET A 252 -11.34 -25.85 13.17
N ARG A 253 -11.45 -26.43 14.36
CA ARG A 253 -12.45 -27.45 14.67
C ARG A 253 -13.14 -27.16 16.00
N SER A 254 -14.35 -27.69 16.16
CA SER A 254 -15.04 -27.72 17.44
C SER A 254 -14.20 -28.41 18.51
N VAL A 255 -14.43 -28.01 19.76
CA VAL A 255 -13.88 -28.73 20.91
C VAL A 255 -14.58 -30.08 20.99
N ARG A 256 -13.79 -31.16 20.94
CA ARG A 256 -14.25 -32.55 20.99
C ARG A 256 -13.93 -33.16 22.35
N GLU A 257 -14.81 -34.03 22.83
CA GLU A 257 -14.52 -34.90 23.97
C GLU A 257 -13.55 -36.03 23.58
N HIS A 258 -12.90 -36.66 24.57
CA HIS A 258 -11.89 -37.69 24.31
C HIS A 258 -12.41 -38.87 23.49
N HIS A 259 -13.68 -39.24 23.68
CA HIS A 259 -14.31 -40.35 22.98
C HIS A 259 -14.66 -40.04 21.51
N GLU A 260 -14.66 -38.76 21.14
CA GLU A 260 -14.92 -38.28 19.78
C GLU A 260 -13.63 -38.12 18.95
N ASP A 261 -12.46 -38.10 19.61
CA ASP A 261 -11.13 -38.04 18.98
C ASP A 261 -10.68 -39.40 18.41
N THR A 262 -11.45 -39.88 17.45
CA THR A 262 -11.19 -41.12 16.73
C THR A 262 -10.19 -40.91 15.58
N GLU A 263 -9.57 -41.99 15.09
CA GLU A 263 -8.69 -41.90 13.90
C GLU A 263 -9.43 -41.37 12.66
N ALA A 264 -10.73 -41.68 12.52
CA ALA A 264 -11.57 -41.13 11.46
C ALA A 264 -11.73 -39.60 11.60
N ALA A 265 -11.92 -39.10 12.82
CA ALA A 265 -12.01 -37.67 13.09
C ALA A 265 -10.68 -36.96 12.79
N ARG A 266 -9.54 -37.57 13.14
CA ARG A 266 -8.20 -37.06 12.79
C ARG A 266 -7.91 -37.11 11.30
N ALA A 267 -8.42 -38.10 10.58
CA ALA A 267 -8.31 -38.18 9.12
C ALA A 267 -9.13 -37.08 8.44
N LEU A 268 -10.34 -36.80 8.93
CA LEU A 268 -11.17 -35.68 8.47
C LEU A 268 -10.48 -34.34 8.73
N ASP A 269 -9.93 -34.15 9.92
CA ASP A 269 -9.12 -32.98 10.31
C ASP A 269 -7.99 -32.69 9.31
N ARG A 270 -7.20 -33.72 8.96
CA ARG A 270 -6.15 -33.61 7.93
C ARG A 270 -6.70 -33.31 6.54
N ALA A 271 -7.85 -33.87 6.18
CA ALA A 271 -8.50 -33.57 4.90
C ALA A 271 -8.92 -32.10 4.81
N ARG A 272 -9.55 -31.56 5.87
CA ARG A 272 -9.95 -30.15 5.93
C ARG A 272 -8.77 -29.19 5.89
N CYS A 273 -7.64 -29.50 6.53
CA CYS A 273 -6.43 -28.70 6.40
C CYS A 273 -5.88 -28.65 4.97
N ARG A 274 -5.93 -29.75 4.22
CA ARG A 274 -5.52 -29.76 2.80
C ARG A 274 -6.48 -28.98 1.91
N GLU A 275 -7.78 -29.15 2.13
CA GLU A 275 -8.82 -28.38 1.42
C GLU A 275 -8.67 -26.87 1.69
N ALA A 276 -8.35 -26.49 2.93
CA ALA A 276 -8.04 -25.11 3.29
C ALA A 276 -6.86 -24.54 2.48
N GLY A 277 -5.77 -25.30 2.37
CA GLY A 277 -4.59 -24.90 1.58
C GLY A 277 -4.97 -24.57 0.13
N ALA A 278 -5.79 -25.43 -0.50
CA ALA A 278 -6.28 -25.19 -1.86
C ALA A 278 -7.19 -23.95 -1.97
N LEU A 279 -8.09 -23.75 -1.00
CA LEU A 279 -8.96 -22.56 -0.94
C LEU A 279 -8.15 -21.26 -0.76
N LEU A 280 -7.08 -21.33 0.03
CA LEU A 280 -6.18 -20.21 0.29
C LEU A 280 -5.30 -19.87 -0.91
N ALA A 281 -4.81 -20.87 -1.64
CA ALA A 281 -4.11 -20.65 -2.90
C ALA A 281 -5.00 -19.90 -3.90
N ALA A 282 -6.25 -20.35 -4.08
CA ALA A 282 -7.20 -19.65 -4.96
C ALA A 282 -7.53 -18.22 -4.49
N LEU A 283 -7.49 -17.96 -3.18
CA LEU A 283 -7.68 -16.62 -2.62
C LEU A 283 -6.45 -15.73 -2.87
N ALA A 284 -5.24 -16.28 -2.71
CA ALA A 284 -3.99 -15.60 -2.99
C ALA A 284 -3.88 -15.22 -4.48
N ASP A 285 -4.20 -16.15 -5.38
CA ASP A 285 -4.23 -15.90 -6.83
C ASP A 285 -5.21 -14.77 -7.20
N ALA A 286 -6.40 -14.77 -6.58
CA ALA A 286 -7.39 -13.73 -6.81
C ALA A 286 -6.93 -12.36 -6.29
N ALA A 287 -6.16 -12.33 -5.20
CA ALA A 287 -5.60 -11.12 -4.64
C ALA A 287 -4.44 -10.57 -5.49
N GLU A 288 -3.56 -11.44 -5.96
CA GLU A 288 -2.49 -11.10 -6.88
C GLU A 288 -3.04 -10.55 -8.21
N ALA A 289 -4.08 -11.17 -8.76
CA ALA A 289 -4.77 -10.67 -9.96
C ALA A 289 -5.43 -9.29 -9.74
N ALA A 290 -5.74 -8.93 -8.49
CA ALA A 290 -6.23 -7.60 -8.11
C ALA A 290 -5.10 -6.60 -7.83
N GLY A 291 -3.83 -7.00 -7.99
CA GLY A 291 -2.65 -6.17 -7.74
C GLY A 291 -2.24 -6.08 -6.27
N LEU A 292 -2.74 -6.98 -5.41
CA LEU A 292 -2.40 -7.00 -3.98
C LEU A 292 -1.96 -8.39 -3.54
N PRO A 293 -0.67 -8.71 -3.66
CA PRO A 293 -0.15 -9.97 -3.13
C PRO A 293 -0.39 -9.99 -1.61
N LEU A 294 -1.02 -11.07 -1.14
CA LEU A 294 -1.27 -11.27 0.28
C LEU A 294 -0.08 -11.99 0.91
N GLU A 295 0.44 -11.45 2.01
CA GLU A 295 1.38 -12.17 2.86
C GLU A 295 0.58 -13.09 3.79
N VAL A 296 0.54 -14.38 3.43
CA VAL A 296 -0.26 -15.40 4.11
C VAL A 296 0.63 -16.42 4.82
N SER A 297 0.40 -16.59 6.12
CA SER A 297 0.91 -17.70 6.92
C SER A 297 -0.21 -18.72 7.13
N PHE A 298 0.03 -19.98 6.76
CA PHE A 298 -0.91 -21.09 6.93
C PHE A 298 -0.17 -22.35 7.40
N ASP A 299 -0.73 -23.04 8.39
CA ASP A 299 -0.25 -24.34 8.87
C ASP A 299 -1.19 -25.43 8.34
N GLU A 300 -0.69 -26.24 7.41
CA GLU A 300 -1.45 -27.31 6.77
C GLU A 300 -1.57 -28.58 7.63
N GLU A 301 -0.86 -28.67 8.75
CA GLU A 301 -0.67 -29.95 9.44
C GLU A 301 -1.61 -30.13 10.64
N ARG A 302 -2.13 -29.05 11.22
CA ARG A 302 -2.84 -29.14 12.51
C ARG A 302 -4.05 -28.21 12.61
N PRO A 303 -5.28 -28.76 12.66
CA PRO A 303 -6.43 -27.93 13.00
C PRO A 303 -6.41 -27.55 14.48
N VAL A 304 -6.88 -26.35 14.76
CA VAL A 304 -6.92 -25.76 16.09
C VAL A 304 -8.31 -25.96 16.68
N ALA A 305 -8.39 -26.57 17.87
CA ALA A 305 -9.64 -26.67 18.60
C ALA A 305 -10.07 -25.29 19.11
N GLY A 306 -11.34 -24.93 18.94
CA GLY A 306 -11.84 -23.64 19.39
C GLY A 306 -13.36 -23.53 19.39
N VAL A 307 -13.82 -22.30 19.61
CA VAL A 307 -15.22 -21.91 19.52
C VAL A 307 -15.33 -20.83 18.45
N ARG A 308 -16.31 -20.98 17.55
CA ARG A 308 -16.63 -20.00 16.53
C ARG A 308 -17.33 -18.79 17.18
N HIS A 309 -16.95 -17.58 16.77
CA HIS A 309 -17.61 -16.37 17.20
C HIS A 309 -19.06 -16.35 16.69
N PRO A 310 -20.02 -15.91 17.52
CA PRO A 310 -21.41 -15.78 17.08
C PRO A 310 -21.52 -14.75 15.95
N ALA A 311 -22.48 -14.93 15.06
CA ALA A 311 -22.83 -13.91 14.07
C ALA A 311 -23.19 -12.59 14.80
N PRO A 312 -23.01 -11.42 14.15
CA PRO A 312 -23.26 -10.10 14.75
C PRO A 312 -24.68 -9.96 15.34
N ASP A 313 -25.61 -10.74 14.82
CA ASP A 313 -27.04 -10.79 15.11
C ASP A 313 -27.37 -11.55 16.41
N GLY A 314 -26.36 -12.10 17.09
CA GLY A 314 -26.52 -12.85 18.34
C GLY A 314 -27.27 -14.18 18.19
N ARG A 315 -27.58 -14.62 16.96
CA ARG A 315 -28.20 -15.92 16.72
C ARG A 315 -27.16 -17.02 16.98
N PRO A 316 -27.41 -17.96 17.91
CA PRO A 316 -26.56 -19.13 18.05
C PRO A 316 -26.60 -19.92 16.73
N VAL A 317 -25.42 -20.27 16.21
CA VAL A 317 -25.32 -21.30 15.17
C VAL A 317 -25.92 -22.56 15.79
N THR A 318 -27.08 -22.97 15.29
CA THR A 318 -27.90 -23.99 15.93
C THR A 318 -27.13 -25.30 15.99
N ALA A 319 -26.68 -25.70 17.18
CA ALA A 319 -26.23 -27.06 17.44
C ALA A 319 -27.36 -28.01 17.04
N ARG A 320 -27.17 -28.73 15.93
CA ARG A 320 -28.11 -29.76 15.50
C ARG A 320 -28.12 -30.85 16.56
N ARG A 321 -29.19 -30.90 17.36
CA ARG A 321 -29.52 -32.05 18.21
C ARG A 321 -29.36 -33.34 17.38
N PRO A 322 -28.71 -34.40 17.89
CA PRO A 322 -28.50 -35.62 17.11
C PRO A 322 -29.86 -36.19 16.69
N GLY A 323 -30.09 -36.20 15.39
CA GLY A 323 -31.31 -36.71 14.79
C GLY A 323 -31.45 -38.19 15.10
N ARG A 324 -32.56 -38.54 15.76
CA ARG A 324 -33.08 -39.91 15.83
C ARG A 324 -33.03 -40.55 14.45
N SER A 325 -32.26 -41.63 14.36
CA SER A 325 -32.36 -42.66 13.33
C SER A 325 -33.83 -42.95 12.99
N SER A 326 -34.28 -42.49 11.83
CA SER A 326 -35.52 -42.93 11.20
C SER A 326 -35.21 -44.19 10.38
N SER A 327 -35.08 -45.33 11.08
CA SER A 327 -35.20 -46.63 10.43
C SER A 327 -36.65 -46.80 9.97
N ARG A 328 -36.93 -46.40 8.72
CA ARG A 328 -38.09 -46.92 7.97
C ARG A 328 -37.81 -48.40 7.69
N ARG A 329 -38.33 -49.26 8.55
CA ARG A 329 -38.63 -50.65 8.20
C ARG A 329 -40.13 -50.74 7.98
N ASP A 330 -40.46 -51.10 6.75
CA ASP A 330 -41.71 -51.76 6.39
C ASP A 330 -42.05 -52.85 7.39
N GLN A 331 -43.26 -52.79 7.94
CA GLN A 331 -44.09 -53.98 8.17
C GLN A 331 -45.51 -53.54 8.51
N ASP A 332 -46.33 -53.52 7.47
CA ASP A 332 -47.78 -53.52 7.56
C ASP A 332 -48.24 -54.97 7.34
N ALA A 333 -48.77 -55.64 8.37
CA ALA A 333 -49.64 -56.83 8.24
C ALA A 333 -50.25 -57.29 9.59
N ARG A 334 -51.52 -56.90 9.79
CA ARG A 334 -52.68 -57.72 10.24
C ARG A 334 -52.59 -58.53 11.57
N SER A 335 -53.33 -58.02 12.57
CA SER A 335 -54.39 -58.62 13.46
C SER A 335 -54.26 -60.07 14.03
N PRO A 336 -55.02 -60.51 15.08
CA PRO A 336 -56.10 -59.87 15.83
C PRO A 336 -56.04 -59.99 17.37
N ARG A 337 -56.94 -59.24 18.03
CA ARG A 337 -57.34 -59.39 19.44
C ARG A 337 -57.99 -60.77 19.69
N TYR A 338 -57.59 -61.44 20.77
CA TYR A 338 -58.35 -62.56 21.35
C TYR A 338 -58.79 -62.23 22.78
N ARG A 339 -60.09 -62.39 23.02
CA ARG A 339 -60.75 -62.40 24.33
C ARG A 339 -60.38 -63.69 25.06
N SER A 340 -60.20 -63.62 26.38
CA SER A 340 -60.39 -64.79 27.25
C SER A 340 -61.19 -64.39 28.49
N ARG A 341 -62.41 -64.91 28.52
CA ARG A 341 -63.35 -65.14 29.63
C ARG A 341 -63.97 -66.49 29.21
N ASP A 342 -64.02 -67.58 29.96
CA ASP A 342 -64.40 -67.86 31.36
C ASP A 342 -63.94 -69.33 31.63
N GLU A 343 -63.49 -69.69 32.83
CA GLU A 343 -64.05 -70.72 33.76
C GLU A 343 -62.84 -71.59 34.20
N GLY A 344 -62.59 -72.02 35.42
CA GLY A 344 -63.42 -72.30 36.59
C GLY A 344 -63.00 -73.69 37.11
N THR A 345 -62.31 -73.77 38.25
CA THR A 345 -62.18 -74.97 39.15
C THR A 345 -61.36 -74.54 40.38
N GLU A 346 -61.96 -74.23 41.52
CA GLU A 346 -62.35 -75.12 42.64
C GLU A 346 -61.20 -75.81 43.42
N ARG A 347 -61.22 -75.60 44.75
CA ARG A 347 -60.61 -76.37 45.87
C ARG A 347 -59.10 -76.13 46.07
N ARG A 348 -58.59 -75.84 47.27
CA ARG A 348 -58.99 -76.21 48.64
C ARG A 348 -58.42 -75.21 49.64
#